data_AF-A0A2V7NAZ2-F1
#
_entry.id   AF-A0A2V7NAZ2-F1
#
_cell.length_a   1.000
_cell.length_b   1.000
_cell.length_c   1.000
_cell.angle_alpha   90.00
_cell.angle_beta   90.00
_cell.angle_gamma   90.00
#
_symmetry.space_group_name_H-M   'P 1'
#
loop_
_entity.id
_entity.type
_entity.pdbx_description
1 polymer ?
#
loop_
_entity_poly.entity_id
_entity_poly.type
_entity_poly.pdbx_seq_one_letter_code
_entity_poly.pdbx_strand_id
1 'polypeptide(L)'
;MTRAAFMLLHAIITLVFGFAFVLAPKPTLALYGVATDAAGTFMARVFGAALIQIGLVAWLAKNDTDTPALRAILRGYAGGLAVGLVIALVGQLSGLFNALGWLSVLIYLLLFVGYGYYQAKPSTA
;
A
#
# COMPACT_ATOMS: atom_id res chain seq x y z
N MET A 1 -1.49 12.71 -14.35
CA MET A 1 -1.07 11.29 -14.47
C MET A 1 -2.24 10.43 -14.95
N THR A 2 -2.00 9.42 -15.80
CA THR A 2 -3.04 8.47 -16.24
C THR A 2 -3.32 7.41 -15.15
N ARG A 3 -4.46 6.71 -15.22
CA ARG A 3 -4.77 5.60 -14.28
C ARG A 3 -3.68 4.53 -14.32
N ALA A 4 -3.23 4.16 -15.52
CA ALA A 4 -2.18 3.16 -15.71
C ALA A 4 -0.87 3.56 -15.00
N ALA A 5 -0.44 4.82 -15.17
CA ALA A 5 0.74 5.33 -14.49
C ALA A 5 0.57 5.40 -12.96
N PHE A 6 -0.63 5.72 -12.47
CA PHE A 6 -0.93 5.68 -11.03
C PHE A 6 -0.87 4.25 -10.46
N MET A 7 -1.47 3.28 -11.15
CA MET A 7 -1.43 1.88 -10.72
C MET A 7 -0.01 1.30 -10.81
N LEU A 8 0.79 1.76 -11.77
CA LEU A 8 2.22 1.44 -11.83
C LEU A 8 2.98 2.01 -10.63
N LEU A 9 2.72 3.27 -10.25
CA LEU A 9 3.30 3.88 -9.05
C LEU A 9 2.93 3.09 -7.79
N HIS A 10 1.65 2.74 -7.62
CA HIS A 10 1.21 1.91 -6.51
C HIS A 10 1.95 0.57 -6.50
N ALA A 11 2.04 -0.10 -7.65
CA ALA A 11 2.75 -1.37 -7.78
C ALA A 11 4.21 -1.28 -7.33
N ILE A 12 4.93 -0.26 -7.80
CA ILE A 12 6.35 -0.05 -7.43
C ILE A 12 6.48 0.14 -5.92
N ILE A 13 5.66 1.01 -5.31
CA ILE A 13 5.70 1.28 -3.87
C ILE A 13 5.49 -0.01 -3.09
N THR A 14 4.41 -0.75 -3.37
CA THR A 14 4.08 -1.96 -2.60
C THR A 14 5.05 -3.10 -2.86
N LEU A 15 5.60 -3.23 -4.07
CA LEU A 15 6.63 -4.24 -4.35
C LEU A 15 7.93 -3.92 -3.60
N VAL A 16 8.38 -2.67 -3.59
CA VAL A 16 9.59 -2.27 -2.85
C VAL A 16 9.44 -2.55 -1.36
N PHE A 17 8.34 -2.11 -0.74
CA PHE A 17 8.07 -2.41 0.67
C PHE A 17 7.87 -3.91 0.91
N GLY A 18 7.16 -4.60 0.01
CA GLY A 18 6.89 -6.03 0.10
C GLY A 18 8.18 -6.85 0.13
N PHE A 19 9.09 -6.61 -0.83
CA PHE A 19 10.39 -7.28 -0.85
C PHE A 19 11.25 -6.92 0.36
N ALA A 20 11.25 -5.65 0.80
CA ALA A 20 11.97 -5.24 2.00
C ALA A 20 11.48 -6.01 3.24
N PHE A 21 10.16 -6.10 3.44
CA PHE A 21 9.57 -6.84 4.55
C PHE A 21 9.75 -8.35 4.48
N VAL A 22 9.75 -8.96 3.29
CA VAL A 22 9.99 -10.40 3.13
C VAL A 22 11.45 -10.76 3.40
N LEU A 23 12.37 -10.03 2.77
CA LEU A 23 13.80 -10.35 2.77
C LEU A 23 14.50 -9.84 4.03
N ALA A 24 14.14 -8.64 4.50
CA ALA A 24 14.83 -7.92 5.57
C ALA A 24 13.86 -7.25 6.58
N PRO A 25 12.91 -7.99 7.18
CA PRO A 25 11.86 -7.42 8.05
C PRO A 25 12.41 -6.60 9.22
N LYS A 26 13.42 -7.11 9.92
CA LYS A 26 14.02 -6.45 11.09
C LYS A 26 14.72 -5.14 10.70
N PRO A 27 15.64 -5.12 9.70
CA PRO A 27 16.19 -3.87 9.19
C PRO A 27 15.12 -2.87 8.73
N THR A 28 14.09 -3.34 8.01
CA THR A 28 13.00 -2.46 7.54
C THR A 28 12.26 -1.80 8.69
N LEU A 29 11.88 -2.54 9.73
CA LEU A 29 11.20 -1.99 10.91
C LEU A 29 12.12 -1.14 11.80
N ALA A 30 13.41 -1.46 11.86
CA ALA A 30 14.39 -0.67 12.60
C ALA A 30 14.51 0.77 12.06
N LEU A 31 14.28 1.00 10.75
CA LEU A 31 14.22 2.35 10.17
C LEU A 31 13.09 3.20 10.80
N TYR A 32 12.00 2.55 11.21
CA TYR A 32 10.88 3.18 11.91
C TYR A 32 11.09 3.27 13.43
N GLY A 33 12.25 2.84 13.94
CA GLY A 33 12.56 2.81 15.37
C GLY A 33 11.97 1.63 16.12
N VAL A 34 11.52 0.58 15.41
CA VAL A 34 10.81 -0.55 16.01
C VAL A 34 11.72 -1.78 16.12
N ALA A 35 11.89 -2.27 17.35
CA ALA A 35 12.49 -3.58 17.61
C ALA A 35 11.47 -4.70 17.32
N THR A 36 11.94 -5.83 16.79
CA THR A 36 11.06 -6.93 16.38
C THR A 36 11.51 -8.26 16.97
N ASP A 37 10.59 -8.93 17.67
CA ASP A 37 10.74 -10.30 18.16
C ASP A 37 10.45 -11.33 17.04
N ALA A 38 10.42 -12.62 17.38
CA ALA A 38 10.18 -13.69 16.40
C ALA A 38 8.78 -13.61 15.76
N ALA A 39 7.75 -13.34 16.57
CA ALA A 39 6.37 -13.26 16.10
C ALA A 39 6.17 -12.03 15.18
N GLY A 40 6.66 -10.86 15.58
CA GLY A 40 6.62 -9.65 14.77
C GLY A 40 7.44 -9.79 13.48
N THR A 41 8.56 -10.50 13.52
CA THR A 41 9.35 -10.83 12.31
C THR A 41 8.57 -11.70 11.33
N PHE A 42 7.85 -12.71 11.83
CA PHE A 42 6.99 -13.55 11.00
C PHE A 42 5.85 -12.75 10.39
N MET A 43 5.14 -11.96 11.21
CA MET A 43 4.03 -11.13 10.74
C MET A 43 4.47 -10.06 9.74
N ALA A 44 5.67 -9.48 9.91
CA ALA A 44 6.25 -8.56 8.94
C ALA A 44 6.45 -9.23 7.56
N ARG A 45 6.91 -10.49 7.52
CA ARG A 45 7.04 -11.23 6.26
C ARG A 45 5.69 -11.55 5.63
N VAL A 46 4.71 -11.94 6.43
CA VAL A 46 3.33 -12.17 5.95
C VAL A 46 2.75 -10.88 5.36
N PHE A 47 2.96 -9.74 6.03
CA PHE A 47 2.57 -8.44 5.51
C PHE A 47 3.31 -8.11 4.21
N GLY A 48 4.62 -8.37 4.13
CA GLY A 48 5.40 -8.21 2.92
C GLY A 48 4.88 -9.05 1.75
N ALA A 49 4.47 -10.29 1.98
CA ALA A 49 3.86 -11.15 0.97
C ALA A 49 2.52 -10.56 0.48
N ALA A 50 1.69 -10.03 1.38
CA ALA A 50 0.44 -9.34 1.00
C ALA A 50 0.71 -8.09 0.15
N LEU A 51 1.74 -7.29 0.48
CA LEU A 51 2.16 -6.14 -0.32
C LEU A 51 2.65 -6.54 -1.71
N ILE A 52 3.37 -7.66 -1.84
CA ILE A 52 3.78 -8.19 -3.14
C ILE A 52 2.55 -8.57 -3.97
N GLN A 53 1.58 -9.28 -3.38
CA GLN A 53 0.32 -9.62 -4.04
C GLN A 53 -0.42 -8.37 -4.55
N ILE A 54 -0.57 -7.35 -3.69
CA ILE A 54 -1.17 -6.06 -4.05
C ILE A 54 -0.40 -5.41 -5.21
N GLY A 55 0.93 -5.37 -5.13
CA GLY A 55 1.75 -4.78 -6.17
C GLY A 55 1.63 -5.49 -7.52
N LEU A 56 1.58 -6.81 -7.52
CA LEU A 56 1.37 -7.61 -8.73
C LEU A 56 0.00 -7.35 -9.34
N VAL A 57 -1.07 -7.31 -8.55
CA VAL A 57 -2.42 -7.03 -9.06
C VAL A 57 -2.48 -5.61 -9.64
N ALA A 58 -1.88 -4.61 -8.99
CA ALA A 58 -1.81 -3.25 -9.51
C ALA A 58 -1.01 -3.17 -10.82
N TRP A 59 0.12 -3.88 -10.91
CA TRP A 59 0.94 -3.94 -12.12
C TRP A 59 0.21 -4.61 -13.29
N LEU A 60 -0.46 -5.73 -13.03
CA LEU A 60 -1.13 -6.53 -14.06
C LEU A 60 -2.38 -5.82 -14.60
N ALA A 61 -3.16 -5.20 -13.73
CA ALA A 61 -4.41 -4.54 -14.11
C ALA A 61 -4.24 -3.11 -14.66
N LYS A 62 -3.03 -2.53 -14.63
CA LYS A 62 -2.81 -1.11 -14.97
C LYS A 62 -3.29 -0.70 -16.36
N ASN A 63 -3.23 -1.61 -17.34
CA ASN A 63 -3.61 -1.38 -18.73
C ASN A 63 -5.01 -1.93 -19.09
N ASP A 64 -5.74 -2.47 -18.11
CA ASP A 64 -7.08 -3.00 -18.34
C ASP A 64 -8.00 -1.86 -18.83
N THR A 65 -8.87 -2.17 -19.79
CA THR A 65 -9.95 -1.28 -20.20
C THR A 65 -10.95 -1.17 -19.05
N ASP A 66 -11.86 -0.20 -19.00
CA ASP A 66 -12.63 0.09 -17.79
C ASP A 66 -13.70 -0.98 -17.41
N THR A 67 -13.28 -2.21 -17.12
CA THR A 67 -14.11 -3.39 -16.90
C THR A 67 -14.69 -3.44 -15.49
N PRO A 68 -15.77 -4.22 -15.25
CA PRO A 68 -16.28 -4.45 -13.91
C PRO A 68 -15.21 -5.00 -12.94
N ALA A 69 -14.32 -5.87 -13.42
CA ALA A 69 -13.22 -6.43 -12.63
C ALA A 69 -12.25 -5.35 -12.17
N LEU A 70 -11.86 -4.45 -13.07
CA LEU A 70 -11.00 -3.33 -12.70
C LEU A 70 -11.67 -2.39 -11.71
N ARG A 71 -12.95 -2.05 -11.89
CA ARG A 71 -13.69 -1.23 -10.92
C ARG A 71 -13.71 -1.88 -9.53
N ALA A 72 -13.85 -3.20 -9.45
CA ALA A 72 -13.76 -3.94 -8.19
C ALA A 72 -12.36 -3.85 -7.58
N ILE A 73 -11.30 -3.96 -8.38
CA ILE A 73 -9.90 -3.77 -7.93
C ILE A 73 -9.70 -2.35 -7.36
N LEU A 74 -10.14 -1.30 -8.07
CA LEU A 74 -10.00 0.09 -7.62
C LEU A 74 -10.72 0.33 -6.28
N ARG A 75 -11.94 -0.20 -6.13
CA ARG A 75 -12.71 -0.14 -4.88
C ARG A 75 -12.04 -0.90 -3.74
N GLY A 76 -11.57 -2.12 -4.02
CA GLY A 76 -10.88 -2.96 -3.05
C GLY A 76 -9.61 -2.28 -2.52
N TYR A 77 -8.81 -1.68 -3.41
CA TYR A 77 -7.66 -0.88 -2.98
C TYR A 77 -8.06 0.33 -2.17
N ALA A 78 -9.03 1.12 -2.59
CA ALA A 78 -9.49 2.27 -1.81
C ALA A 78 -9.93 1.85 -0.40
N GLY A 79 -10.72 0.78 -0.27
CA GLY A 79 -11.15 0.25 1.03
C GLY A 79 -9.99 -0.22 1.90
N GLY A 80 -9.08 -1.03 1.35
CA GLY A 80 -7.91 -1.52 2.09
C GLY A 80 -6.94 -0.40 2.50
N LEU A 81 -6.74 0.59 1.64
CA LEU A 81 -5.89 1.76 1.92
C LEU A 81 -6.52 2.67 2.98
N ALA A 82 -7.85 2.80 3.03
CA ALA A 82 -8.53 3.54 4.09
C ALA A 82 -8.31 2.88 5.47
N VAL A 83 -8.44 1.55 5.55
CA VAL A 83 -8.15 0.81 6.79
C VAL A 83 -6.67 0.96 7.18
N GLY A 84 -5.76 0.80 6.21
CA GLY A 84 -4.33 0.98 6.42
C GLY A 84 -3.95 2.39 6.89
N LEU A 85 -4.61 3.43 6.34
CA LEU A 85 -4.43 4.82 6.76
C LEU A 85 -4.78 5.02 8.24
N VAL A 86 -5.91 4.48 8.68
CA VAL A 86 -6.34 4.56 10.08
C VAL A 86 -5.33 3.85 10.99
N ILE A 87 -4.90 2.64 10.63
CA ILE A 87 -3.91 1.88 11.42
C ILE A 87 -2.57 2.62 11.48
N ALA A 88 -2.10 3.18 10.36
CA ALA A 88 -0.85 3.94 10.31
C ALA A 88 -0.93 5.22 11.17
N LEU A 89 -2.05 5.93 11.13
CA LEU A 89 -2.28 7.10 11.98
C LEU A 89 -2.29 6.74 13.46
N VAL A 90 -3.01 5.68 13.85
CA VAL A 90 -3.04 5.23 15.24
C VAL A 90 -1.64 4.87 15.73
N GLY A 91 -0.86 4.11 14.95
CA GLY A 91 0.51 3.77 15.33
C GLY A 91 1.44 4.99 15.42
N GLN A 92 1.31 5.95 14.49
CA GLN A 92 2.12 7.16 14.53
C GLN A 92 1.76 8.06 15.73
N LEU A 93 0.47 8.23 16.01
CA LEU A 93 -0.02 9.08 17.10
C LEU A 93 0.19 8.44 18.48
N SER A 94 0.30 7.11 18.57
CA SER A 94 0.62 6.41 19.81
C SER A 94 2.12 6.47 20.17
N GLY A 95 2.97 7.03 19.30
CA GLY A 95 4.42 7.05 19.48
C GLY A 95 5.11 5.72 19.22
N LEU A 96 4.47 4.78 18.51
CA LEU A 96 5.09 3.49 18.17
C LEU A 96 6.27 3.66 17.21
N PHE A 97 6.16 4.61 16.28
CA PHE A 97 7.16 4.89 15.26
C PHE A 97 7.89 6.21 15.55
N ASN A 98 9.13 6.30 15.05
CA ASN A 98 9.81 7.59 14.92
C ASN A 98 9.15 8.46 13.82
N ALA A 99 9.75 9.62 13.49
CA ALA A 99 9.20 10.54 12.50
C ALA A 99 8.97 9.91 11.10
N LEU A 100 9.68 8.83 10.76
CA LEU A 100 9.52 8.14 9.48
C LEU A 100 8.14 7.50 9.33
N GLY A 101 7.42 7.18 10.41
CA GLY A 101 6.08 6.59 10.31
C GLY A 101 5.06 7.50 9.61
N TRP A 102 5.30 8.83 9.59
CA TRP A 102 4.52 9.76 8.76
C TRP A 102 4.63 9.47 7.26
N LEU A 103 5.73 8.87 6.79
CA LEU A 103 5.85 8.43 5.40
C LEU A 103 4.78 7.39 5.06
N SER A 104 4.57 6.40 5.94
CA SER A 104 3.52 5.38 5.74
C SER A 104 2.13 6.01 5.72
N VAL A 105 1.86 6.95 6.65
CA VAL A 105 0.60 7.71 6.68
C VAL A 105 0.35 8.43 5.35
N LEU A 106 1.37 9.15 4.85
CA LEU A 106 1.27 9.89 3.59
C LEU A 106 1.06 8.95 2.40
N ILE A 107 1.76 7.81 2.34
CA ILE A 107 1.59 6.82 1.28
C ILE A 107 0.14 6.30 1.26
N TYR A 108 -0.39 5.87 2.42
CA TYR A 108 -1.76 5.39 2.51
C TYR A 108 -2.77 6.47 2.08
N LEU A 109 -2.59 7.71 2.56
CA LEU A 109 -3.46 8.84 2.24
C LEU A 109 -3.45 9.15 0.73
N LEU A 110 -2.28 9.31 0.14
CA LEU A 110 -2.13 9.69 -1.27
C LEU A 110 -2.66 8.59 -2.20
N LEU A 111 -2.41 7.31 -1.87
CA LEU A 111 -2.95 6.21 -2.65
C LEU A 111 -4.48 6.11 -2.49
N PHE A 112 -5.02 6.26 -1.28
CA PHE A 112 -6.46 6.27 -1.03
C PHE A 112 -7.17 7.37 -1.83
N VAL A 113 -6.68 8.61 -1.73
CA VAL A 113 -7.22 9.75 -2.48
C VAL A 113 -7.10 9.54 -3.98
N GLY A 114 -5.96 9.01 -4.45
CA GLY A 114 -5.74 8.71 -5.86
C GLY A 114 -6.74 7.68 -6.41
N TYR A 115 -6.97 6.58 -5.70
CA TYR A 115 -8.00 5.61 -6.10
C TYR A 115 -9.42 6.17 -6.02
N GLY A 116 -9.73 7.05 -5.06
CA GLY A 116 -10.99 7.77 -5.01
C GLY A 116 -11.21 8.65 -6.26
N TYR A 117 -10.17 9.37 -6.68
CA TYR A 117 -10.20 10.22 -7.87
C TYR A 117 -10.44 9.42 -9.16
N TYR A 118 -9.72 8.31 -9.37
CA TYR A 118 -9.89 7.49 -10.58
C TYR A 118 -11.21 6.74 -10.64
N GLN A 119 -11.88 6.53 -9.51
CA GLN A 119 -13.24 5.97 -9.49
C GLN A 119 -14.32 7.00 -9.80
N ALA A 120 -14.12 8.26 -9.40
CA ALA A 120 -15.08 9.34 -9.64
C ALA A 120 -15.07 9.85 -11.09
N LYS A 121 -14.03 9.55 -11.88
CA LYS A 121 -13.99 9.91 -13.30
C LYS A 121 -14.93 9.04 -14.13
N PRO A 122 -15.88 9.62 -14.88
CA PRO A 122 -16.70 8.88 -15.82
C PRO A 122 -15.83 8.20 -16.88
N SER A 123 -16.13 6.96 -17.24
CA SER A 123 -15.50 6.34 -18.41
C SER A 123 -16.04 7.04 -19.64
N THR A 124 -15.19 7.75 -20.39
CA THR A 124 -15.54 8.17 -21.74
C THR A 124 -15.71 6.91 -22.58
N ALA A 125 -16.97 6.52 -22.78
CA ALA A 125 -17.38 5.46 -23.69
C ALA A 125 -17.04 5.85 -25.14
#